data_AF-A0A652L9H0-F1
#
_entry.id   AF-A0A652L9H0-F1
#
_cell.length_a   1.000
_cell.length_b   1.000
_cell.length_c   1.000
_cell.angle_alpha   90.00
_cell.angle_beta   90.00
_cell.angle_gamma   90.00
#
_symmetry.space_group_name_H-M   'P 1'
#
loop_
_entity.id
_entity.type
_entity.pdbx_description
1 polymer ?
#
loop_
_entity_poly.entity_id
_entity_poly.type
_entity_poly.pdbx_seq_one_letter_code
_entity_poly.pdbx_strand_id
1 'polypeptide(L)'
;METFAARGYGKASLAEIADRAGLTQAGVLHYFHSKANLLTEVLDLRDATDIADLGPERPRGLAFLRHLVDTARRNAEREGIVRLYAVLSAESVTDDHPAQSYFRNRYAGLRDLVAEALTEACARGETSEDLDVRGAAGAIVAVMDGLQVQWLLAPGAVDMAASTDGVIEALLASMRKG
;
A
#
# COMPACT_ATOMS: atom_id res chain seq x y z
N MET A 1 -13.30 6.82 -5.66
CA MET A 1 -12.18 5.87 -5.81
C MET A 1 -11.94 5.50 -7.27
N GLU A 2 -12.93 4.91 -7.96
CA GLU A 2 -12.76 4.39 -9.33
C GLU A 2 -12.22 5.41 -10.35
N THR A 3 -12.73 6.66 -10.34
CA THR A 3 -12.24 7.69 -11.27
C THR A 3 -10.77 8.04 -11.05
N PHE A 4 -10.33 8.13 -9.79
CA PHE A 4 -8.93 8.36 -9.46
C PHE A 4 -8.07 7.15 -9.83
N ALA A 5 -8.54 5.93 -9.60
CA ALA A 5 -7.82 4.72 -10.00
C ALA A 5 -7.65 4.61 -11.52
N ALA A 6 -8.68 4.97 -12.29
CA ALA A 6 -8.66 4.85 -13.73
C ALA A 6 -7.85 5.96 -14.43
N ARG A 7 -7.85 7.18 -13.88
CA ARG A 7 -7.33 8.38 -14.57
C ARG A 7 -6.20 9.09 -13.85
N GLY A 8 -5.88 8.70 -12.62
CA GLY A 8 -5.03 9.47 -11.72
C GLY A 8 -5.70 10.74 -11.21
N TYR A 9 -5.04 11.43 -10.29
CA TYR A 9 -5.49 12.71 -9.75
C TYR A 9 -5.59 13.73 -10.87
N GLY A 10 -4.56 13.92 -11.70
CA GLY A 10 -4.52 15.00 -12.70
C GLY A 10 -5.71 14.98 -13.68
N LYS A 11 -5.98 13.82 -14.29
CA LYS A 11 -7.00 13.68 -15.35
C LYS A 11 -8.42 13.37 -14.84
N ALA A 12 -8.60 13.01 -13.58
CA ALA A 12 -9.94 12.80 -13.01
C ALA A 12 -10.68 14.15 -12.89
N SER A 13 -11.81 14.35 -13.56
CA SER A 13 -12.57 15.60 -13.39
C SER A 13 -13.57 15.52 -12.23
N LEU A 14 -13.84 16.64 -11.54
CA LEU A 14 -14.89 16.68 -10.51
C LEU A 14 -16.27 16.39 -11.08
N ALA A 15 -16.53 16.78 -12.34
CA ALA A 15 -17.77 16.50 -13.02
C ALA A 15 -17.98 14.98 -13.21
N GLU A 16 -16.96 14.25 -13.66
CA GLU A 16 -17.01 12.78 -13.79
C GLU A 16 -17.19 12.08 -12.46
N ILE A 17 -16.51 12.57 -11.41
CA ILE A 17 -16.68 12.02 -10.06
C ILE A 17 -18.10 12.25 -9.56
N ALA A 18 -18.64 13.45 -9.75
CA ALA A 18 -19.98 13.81 -9.32
C ALA A 18 -21.04 12.98 -10.04
N ASP A 19 -20.92 12.85 -11.37
CA ASP A 19 -21.82 12.04 -12.20
C ASP A 19 -21.86 10.58 -11.73
N ARG A 20 -20.70 9.95 -11.51
CA ARG A 20 -20.63 8.59 -10.95
C ARG A 20 -21.23 8.47 -9.54
N ALA A 21 -21.15 9.53 -8.74
CA ALA A 21 -21.69 9.56 -7.39
C ALA A 21 -23.19 9.93 -7.35
N GLY A 22 -23.83 10.20 -8.49
CA GLY A 22 -25.21 10.69 -8.53
C GLY A 22 -25.38 12.09 -7.93
N LEU A 23 -24.31 12.89 -7.94
CA LEU A 23 -24.26 14.24 -7.38
C LEU A 23 -24.00 15.27 -8.49
N THR A 24 -24.30 16.53 -8.19
CA THR A 24 -23.81 17.64 -9.02
C THR A 24 -22.38 17.99 -8.61
N GLN A 25 -21.60 18.60 -9.52
CA GLN A 25 -20.27 19.09 -9.18
C GLN A 25 -20.30 20.10 -8.01
N ALA A 26 -21.32 20.96 -7.96
CA ALA A 26 -21.55 21.87 -6.85
C ALA A 26 -21.82 21.12 -5.53
N GLY A 27 -22.59 20.03 -5.59
CA GLY A 27 -22.84 19.16 -4.44
C GLY A 27 -21.55 18.54 -3.89
N VAL A 28 -20.70 17.99 -4.76
CA VAL A 28 -19.38 17.45 -4.32
C VAL A 28 -18.52 18.53 -3.68
N LEU A 29 -18.46 19.72 -4.30
CA LEU A 29 -17.69 20.85 -3.74
C LEU A 29 -18.27 21.38 -2.43
N HIS A 30 -19.58 21.28 -2.21
CA HIS A 30 -20.19 21.63 -0.94
C HIS A 30 -19.69 20.75 0.22
N TYR A 31 -19.53 19.44 -0.02
CA TYR A 31 -19.03 18.52 1.00
C TYR A 31 -17.52 18.61 1.20
N PHE A 32 -16.76 18.60 0.11
CA PHE A 32 -15.30 18.41 0.17
C PHE A 32 -14.51 19.70 -0.03
N HIS A 33 -15.14 20.80 -0.44
CA HIS A 33 -14.52 22.10 -0.74
C HIS A 33 -13.57 22.12 -1.93
N SER A 34 -12.78 21.05 -2.15
CA SER A 34 -11.86 20.92 -3.28
C SER A 34 -11.68 19.45 -3.69
N LYS A 35 -11.16 19.24 -4.90
CA LYS A 35 -10.78 17.91 -5.39
C LYS A 35 -9.61 17.31 -4.60
N ALA A 36 -8.70 18.15 -4.11
CA ALA A 36 -7.58 17.74 -3.27
C ALA A 36 -8.08 17.18 -1.93
N ASN A 37 -8.99 17.89 -1.27
CA ASN A 37 -9.60 17.43 -0.03
C ASN A 37 -10.40 16.14 -0.24
N LEU A 38 -11.17 16.05 -1.32
CA LEU A 38 -11.87 14.80 -1.68
C LEU A 38 -10.88 13.64 -1.84
N LEU A 39 -9.73 13.86 -2.47
CA LEU A 39 -8.70 12.83 -2.61
C LEU A 39 -8.19 12.37 -1.23
N THR A 40 -7.88 13.31 -0.35
CA THR A 40 -7.42 12.99 1.02
C THR A 40 -8.45 12.18 1.78
N GLU A 41 -9.73 12.59 1.78
CA GLU A 41 -10.82 11.86 2.45
C GLU A 41 -11.01 10.44 1.89
N VAL A 42 -10.83 10.28 0.57
CA VAL A 42 -10.88 8.96 -0.08
C VAL A 42 -9.74 8.06 0.40
N LEU A 43 -8.54 8.61 0.59
CA LEU A 43 -7.37 7.89 1.08
C LEU A 43 -7.51 7.54 2.58
N ASP A 44 -8.03 8.46 3.39
CA ASP A 44 -8.27 8.25 4.82
C ASP A 44 -9.35 7.19 5.08
N LEU A 45 -10.45 7.23 4.34
CA LEU A 45 -11.49 6.19 4.38
C LEU A 45 -10.92 4.81 4.04
N ARG A 46 -9.97 4.76 3.09
CA ARG A 46 -9.35 3.51 2.69
C ARG A 46 -8.46 2.94 3.80
N ASP A 47 -7.62 3.76 4.41
CA ASP A 47 -6.75 3.33 5.52
C ASP A 47 -7.57 2.82 6.71
N ALA A 48 -8.68 3.48 7.05
CA ALA A 48 -9.58 3.01 8.11
C ALA A 48 -10.16 1.62 7.82
N THR A 49 -10.46 1.33 6.55
CA THR A 49 -10.97 0.02 6.12
C THR A 49 -9.88 -1.06 6.18
N ASP A 50 -8.66 -0.73 5.74
CA ASP A 50 -7.53 -1.67 5.77
C ASP A 50 -7.08 -2.02 7.20
N ILE A 51 -7.14 -1.05 8.13
CA ILE A 51 -6.85 -1.30 9.55
C ILE A 51 -7.92 -2.21 10.16
N ALA A 52 -9.20 -2.01 9.83
CA ALA A 52 -10.29 -2.86 10.32
C ALA A 52 -10.14 -4.33 9.85
N ASP A 53 -9.64 -4.55 8.63
CA ASP A 53 -9.40 -5.87 8.06
C ASP A 53 -8.26 -6.65 8.77
N LEU A 54 -7.38 -5.98 9.54
CA LEU A 54 -6.30 -6.63 10.31
C LEU A 54 -6.80 -7.40 11.56
N GLY A 55 -8.03 -7.15 12.00
CA GLY A 55 -8.61 -7.76 13.21
C GLY A 55 -8.08 -7.18 14.54
N PRO A 56 -8.58 -7.67 15.69
CA PRO A 56 -8.28 -7.09 17.00
C PRO A 56 -6.85 -7.35 17.50
N GLU A 57 -6.17 -8.38 16.98
CA GLU A 57 -4.77 -8.67 17.29
C GLU A 57 -3.96 -8.83 16.01
N ARG A 58 -3.04 -7.88 15.77
CA ARG A 58 -2.06 -7.96 14.69
C ARG A 58 -1.14 -9.17 14.92
N PRO A 59 -0.88 -10.02 13.90
CA PRO A 59 0.14 -11.05 13.98
C PRO A 59 1.52 -10.46 14.30
N ARG A 60 2.37 -11.26 14.97
CA ARG A 60 3.70 -10.86 15.45
C ARG A 60 4.81 -11.70 14.84
N GLY A 61 6.04 -11.19 14.83
CA GLY A 61 7.17 -11.92 14.27
C GLY A 61 6.97 -12.31 12.80
N LEU A 62 7.41 -13.51 12.42
CA LEU A 62 7.23 -14.03 11.06
C LEU A 62 5.76 -14.26 10.68
N ALA A 63 4.85 -14.35 11.65
CA ALA A 63 3.42 -14.44 11.35
C ALA A 63 2.88 -13.16 10.69
N PHE A 64 3.46 -12.00 11.01
CA PHE A 64 3.13 -10.74 10.33
C PHE A 64 3.56 -10.78 8.86
N LEU A 65 4.74 -11.33 8.55
CA LEU A 65 5.21 -11.43 7.17
C LEU A 65 4.33 -12.37 6.34
N ARG A 66 3.88 -13.49 6.92
CA ARG A 66 2.89 -14.36 6.28
C ARG A 66 1.58 -13.63 6.02
N HIS A 67 1.15 -12.78 6.95
CA HIS A 67 -0.03 -11.94 6.76
C HIS A 67 0.13 -10.94 5.60
N LEU A 68 1.35 -10.42 5.33
CA LEU A 68 1.61 -9.60 4.15
C LEU A 68 1.46 -10.41 2.85
N VAL A 69 1.93 -11.65 2.83
CA VAL A 69 1.73 -12.56 1.69
C VAL A 69 0.25 -12.84 1.45
N ASP A 70 -0.52 -13.09 2.51
CA ASP A 70 -1.99 -13.26 2.40
C ASP A 70 -2.69 -11.97 1.94
N THR A 71 -2.17 -10.81 2.33
CA THR A 71 -2.65 -9.52 1.85
C THR A 71 -2.38 -9.36 0.36
N ALA A 72 -1.21 -9.77 -0.14
CA ALA A 72 -0.91 -9.77 -1.56
C ALA A 72 -1.87 -10.69 -2.35
N ARG A 73 -2.24 -11.85 -1.80
CA ARG A 73 -3.27 -12.74 -2.39
C ARG A 73 -4.62 -12.06 -2.49
N ARG A 74 -5.12 -11.49 -1.40
CA ARG A 74 -6.41 -10.76 -1.38
C ARG A 74 -6.41 -9.56 -2.32
N ASN A 75 -5.28 -8.87 -2.44
CA ASN A 75 -5.14 -7.73 -3.34
C ASN A 75 -5.25 -8.13 -4.83
N ALA A 76 -4.86 -9.35 -5.20
CA ALA A 76 -5.05 -9.88 -6.55
C ALA A 76 -6.54 -10.02 -6.93
N GLU A 77 -7.46 -10.02 -5.96
CA GLU A 77 -8.91 -10.02 -6.17
C GLU A 77 -9.51 -8.60 -6.18
N ARG A 78 -8.70 -7.58 -5.84
CA ARG A 78 -9.14 -6.18 -5.61
C ARG A 78 -8.42 -5.21 -6.55
N GLU A 79 -8.39 -5.51 -7.85
CA GLU A 79 -7.62 -4.76 -8.87
C GLU A 79 -7.82 -3.24 -8.79
N GLY A 80 -9.06 -2.77 -8.64
CA GLY A 80 -9.36 -1.33 -8.60
C GLY A 80 -8.68 -0.59 -7.45
N ILE A 81 -8.51 -1.25 -6.29
CA ILE A 81 -7.84 -0.68 -5.12
C ILE A 81 -6.32 -0.68 -5.34
N VAL A 82 -5.77 -1.78 -5.85
CA VAL A 82 -4.35 -1.89 -6.18
C VAL A 82 -3.96 -0.81 -7.19
N ARG A 83 -4.79 -0.63 -8.23
CA ARG A 83 -4.63 0.42 -9.24
C ARG A 83 -4.66 1.82 -8.64
N LEU A 84 -5.60 2.10 -7.72
CA LEU A 84 -5.69 3.39 -7.03
C LEU A 84 -4.37 3.75 -6.35
N TYR A 85 -3.82 2.81 -5.56
CA TYR A 85 -2.58 3.02 -4.85
C TYR A 85 -1.39 3.17 -5.78
N ALA A 86 -1.23 2.27 -6.76
CA ALA A 86 -0.12 2.30 -7.70
C ALA A 86 -0.05 3.62 -8.51
N VAL A 87 -1.21 4.13 -8.95
CA VAL A 87 -1.27 5.39 -9.70
C VAL A 87 -0.98 6.58 -8.78
N LEU A 88 -1.66 6.67 -7.63
CA LEU A 88 -1.52 7.83 -6.76
C LEU A 88 -0.19 7.88 -6.03
N SER A 89 0.43 6.74 -5.70
CA SER A 89 1.78 6.71 -5.12
C SER A 89 2.79 7.25 -6.12
N ALA A 90 2.70 6.83 -7.38
CA ALA A 90 3.56 7.32 -8.45
C ALA A 90 3.35 8.82 -8.74
N GLU A 91 2.10 9.30 -8.81
CA GLU A 91 1.82 10.73 -8.99
C GLU A 91 2.25 11.57 -7.77
N SER A 92 2.23 10.99 -6.57
CA SER A 92 2.58 11.72 -5.35
C SER A 92 4.04 12.20 -5.31
N VAL A 93 4.94 11.68 -6.16
CA VAL A 93 6.34 12.11 -6.16
C VAL A 93 6.56 13.45 -6.89
N THR A 94 5.56 13.96 -7.61
CA THR A 94 5.65 15.24 -8.32
C THR A 94 5.37 16.42 -7.41
N ASP A 95 5.92 17.60 -7.73
CA ASP A 95 5.74 18.84 -6.97
C ASP A 95 4.26 19.16 -6.68
N ASP A 96 4.00 19.67 -5.48
CA ASP A 96 2.69 20.11 -4.99
C ASP A 96 1.54 19.09 -5.10
N HIS A 97 1.82 17.79 -5.26
CA HIS A 97 0.78 16.78 -5.32
C HIS A 97 0.08 16.63 -3.96
N PRO A 98 -1.25 16.73 -3.87
CA PRO A 98 -1.98 16.77 -2.59
C PRO A 98 -1.83 15.50 -1.74
N ALA A 99 -1.55 14.34 -2.36
CA ALA A 99 -1.34 13.08 -1.65
C ALA A 99 0.11 12.87 -1.16
N GLN A 100 1.03 13.81 -1.36
CA GLN A 100 2.44 13.68 -0.94
C GLN A 100 2.59 13.27 0.53
N SER A 101 1.97 14.04 1.43
CA SER A 101 2.06 13.81 2.87
C SER A 101 1.44 12.46 3.25
N TYR A 102 0.33 12.09 2.63
CA TYR A 102 -0.32 10.81 2.85
C TYR A 102 0.63 9.65 2.49
N PHE A 103 1.18 9.61 1.28
CA PHE A 103 2.06 8.51 0.86
C PHE A 103 3.38 8.48 1.65
N ARG A 104 3.94 9.64 2.01
CA ARG A 104 5.11 9.72 2.88
C ARG A 104 4.84 9.06 4.23
N ASN A 105 3.72 9.40 4.86
CA ASN A 105 3.32 8.84 6.16
C ASN A 105 3.02 7.35 6.05
N ARG A 106 2.31 6.94 5.01
CA ARG A 106 2.01 5.54 4.71
C ARG A 106 3.28 4.70 4.59
N TYR A 107 4.27 5.16 3.81
CA TYR A 107 5.53 4.43 3.65
C TYR A 107 6.40 4.42 4.90
N ALA A 108 6.39 5.49 5.69
CA ALA A 108 7.05 5.47 7.00
C ALA A 108 6.39 4.41 7.91
N GLY A 109 5.06 4.47 8.06
CA GLY A 109 4.30 3.54 8.90
C GLY A 109 4.44 2.08 8.48
N LEU A 110 4.34 1.77 7.18
CA LEU A 110 4.52 0.40 6.68
C LEU A 110 5.92 -0.14 6.97
N ARG A 111 6.97 0.66 6.73
CA ARG A 111 8.35 0.25 7.06
C ARG A 111 8.55 0.05 8.55
N ASP A 112 7.93 0.87 9.39
CA ASP A 112 7.99 0.72 10.84
C ASP A 112 7.27 -0.55 11.32
N LEU A 113 6.08 -0.83 10.79
CA LEU A 113 5.33 -2.06 11.11
C LEU A 113 6.11 -3.33 10.73
N VAL A 114 6.72 -3.34 9.54
CA VAL A 114 7.52 -4.49 9.08
C VAL A 114 8.81 -4.61 9.92
N ALA A 115 9.46 -3.49 10.24
CA ALA A 115 10.66 -3.50 11.08
C ALA A 115 10.37 -3.97 12.51
N GLU A 116 9.23 -3.58 13.08
CA GLU A 116 8.77 -4.05 14.38
C GLU A 116 8.58 -5.57 14.37
N ALA A 117 7.87 -6.11 13.37
CA ALA A 117 7.67 -7.55 13.23
C ALA A 117 8.98 -8.33 13.04
N LEU A 118 9.93 -7.80 12.26
CA LEU A 118 11.24 -8.41 12.10
C LEU A 118 12.05 -8.38 13.40
N THR A 119 11.96 -7.30 14.17
CA THR A 119 12.61 -7.19 15.49
C THR A 119 12.03 -8.23 16.46
N GLU A 120 10.70 -8.39 16.48
CA GLU A 120 10.04 -9.44 17.26
C GLU A 120 10.49 -10.84 16.82
N ALA A 121 10.63 -11.08 15.52
CA ALA A 121 11.10 -12.36 14.99
C ALA A 121 12.53 -12.69 15.45
N CYS A 122 13.45 -11.70 15.42
CA CYS A 122 14.79 -11.85 15.97
C CYS A 122 14.75 -12.18 17.48
N ALA A 123 14.00 -11.41 18.27
CA ALA A 123 13.90 -11.60 19.73
C ALA A 123 13.30 -12.95 20.12
N ARG A 124 12.49 -13.56 19.24
CA ARG A 124 11.86 -14.87 19.43
C ARG A 124 12.70 -16.02 18.86
N GLY A 125 13.87 -15.74 18.27
CA GLY A 125 14.71 -16.74 17.61
C GLY A 125 14.10 -17.33 16.34
N GLU A 126 13.13 -16.66 15.72
CA GLU A 126 12.48 -17.09 14.48
C GLU A 126 13.35 -16.79 13.24
N THR A 127 14.28 -15.84 13.36
CA THR A 127 15.27 -15.47 12.34
C THR A 127 16.58 -15.04 13.00
N SER A 128 17.61 -14.76 12.20
CA SER A 128 18.93 -14.33 12.66
C SER A 128 18.89 -13.03 13.46
N GLU A 129 19.60 -12.97 14.59
CA GLU A 129 19.78 -11.74 15.40
C GLU A 129 20.59 -10.65 14.66
N ASP A 130 21.40 -11.07 13.68
CA ASP A 130 22.22 -10.21 12.84
C ASP A 130 21.47 -9.69 11.61
N LEU A 131 20.16 -9.94 11.48
CA LEU A 131 19.35 -9.41 10.38
C LEU A 131 19.44 -7.88 10.31
N ASP A 132 19.69 -7.31 9.12
CA ASP A 132 19.45 -5.89 8.87
C ASP A 132 17.93 -5.63 8.77
N VAL A 133 17.31 -5.41 9.93
CA VAL A 133 15.86 -5.20 10.08
C VAL A 133 15.37 -4.04 9.22
N ARG A 134 16.09 -2.91 9.19
CA ARG A 134 15.63 -1.70 8.50
C ARG A 134 15.79 -1.84 6.98
N GLY A 135 16.89 -2.42 6.53
CA GLY A 135 17.10 -2.77 5.13
C GLY A 135 16.05 -3.77 4.63
N ALA A 136 15.80 -4.83 5.39
CA ALA A 136 14.83 -5.86 5.03
C ALA A 136 13.41 -5.29 4.98
N ALA A 137 13.00 -4.49 5.97
CA ALA A 137 11.70 -3.84 5.97
C ALA A 137 11.50 -2.92 4.75
N GLY A 138 12.51 -2.12 4.42
CA GLY A 138 12.48 -1.26 3.23
C GLY A 138 12.37 -2.06 1.93
N ALA A 139 13.15 -3.13 1.80
CA ALA A 139 13.15 -3.98 0.61
C ALA A 139 11.81 -4.73 0.41
N ILE A 140 11.22 -5.26 1.48
CA ILE A 140 9.91 -5.94 1.44
C ILE A 140 8.83 -4.97 0.91
N VAL A 141 8.73 -3.76 1.51
CA VAL A 141 7.73 -2.76 1.08
C VAL A 141 7.94 -2.35 -0.37
N ALA A 142 9.18 -2.10 -0.78
CA ALA A 142 9.51 -1.71 -2.15
C ALA A 142 9.17 -2.79 -3.18
N VAL A 143 9.43 -4.06 -2.86
CA VAL A 143 9.09 -5.20 -3.74
C VAL A 143 7.58 -5.34 -3.87
N MET A 144 6.84 -5.27 -2.77
CA MET A 144 5.37 -5.35 -2.82
C MET A 144 4.77 -4.27 -3.73
N ASP A 145 5.24 -3.04 -3.63
CA ASP A 145 4.81 -1.94 -4.52
C ASP A 145 5.16 -2.21 -6.00
N GLY A 146 6.40 -2.63 -6.26
CA GLY A 146 6.86 -2.94 -7.61
C GLY A 146 6.09 -4.09 -8.24
N LEU A 147 5.72 -5.09 -7.45
CA LEU A 147 4.91 -6.23 -7.88
C LEU A 147 3.49 -5.80 -8.25
N GLN A 148 2.88 -4.88 -7.50
CA GLN A 148 1.55 -4.35 -7.81
C GLN A 148 1.52 -3.68 -9.19
N VAL A 149 2.52 -2.84 -9.50
CA VAL A 149 2.62 -2.18 -10.81
C VAL A 149 2.77 -3.21 -11.93
N GLN A 150 3.67 -4.18 -11.77
CA GLN A 150 3.92 -5.20 -12.80
C GLN A 150 2.72 -6.14 -12.98
N TRP A 151 2.05 -6.52 -11.89
CA TRP A 151 0.83 -7.33 -11.92
C TRP A 151 -0.31 -6.62 -12.63
N LEU A 152 -0.52 -5.32 -12.38
CA LEU A 152 -1.55 -4.53 -13.08
C LEU A 152 -1.32 -4.49 -14.60
N LEU A 153 -0.07 -4.60 -15.06
CA LEU A 153 0.30 -4.60 -16.47
C LEU A 153 0.26 -6.01 -17.10
N ALA A 154 0.55 -7.05 -16.32
CA ALA A 154 0.64 -8.43 -16.79
C ALA A 154 0.19 -9.43 -15.70
N PRO A 155 -1.12 -9.50 -15.39
CA PRO A 155 -1.61 -10.28 -14.25
C PRO A 155 -1.44 -11.80 -14.43
N GLY A 156 -1.28 -12.28 -15.66
CA GLY A 156 -0.97 -13.68 -15.95
C GLY A 156 0.52 -14.04 -15.86
N ALA A 157 1.42 -13.04 -15.76
CA ALA A 157 2.86 -13.25 -15.70
C ALA A 157 3.44 -13.03 -14.30
N VAL A 158 2.72 -12.31 -13.42
CA VAL A 158 3.18 -11.94 -12.09
C VAL A 158 2.27 -12.57 -11.05
N ASP A 159 2.83 -13.42 -10.19
CA ASP A 159 2.17 -13.85 -8.96
C ASP A 159 2.68 -12.97 -7.81
N MET A 160 1.88 -11.98 -7.39
CA MET A 160 2.27 -11.05 -6.33
C MET A 160 2.55 -11.78 -5.01
N ALA A 161 1.78 -12.80 -4.67
CA ALA A 161 1.89 -13.48 -3.40
C ALA A 161 3.12 -14.38 -3.36
N ALA A 162 3.29 -15.24 -4.37
CA ALA A 162 4.45 -16.13 -4.47
C ALA A 162 5.75 -15.33 -4.56
N SER A 163 5.75 -14.22 -5.31
CA SER A 163 6.93 -13.36 -5.45
C SER A 163 7.28 -12.63 -4.14
N THR A 164 6.26 -12.16 -3.40
CA THR A 164 6.46 -11.55 -2.08
C THR A 164 7.04 -12.55 -1.09
N ASP A 165 6.49 -13.77 -1.05
CA ASP A 165 6.93 -14.85 -0.16
C ASP A 165 8.39 -15.23 -0.42
N GLY A 166 8.74 -15.51 -1.69
CA GLY A 166 10.10 -15.88 -2.07
C GLY A 166 11.13 -14.78 -1.79
N VAL A 167 10.76 -13.50 -1.95
CA VAL A 167 11.64 -12.39 -1.56
C VAL A 167 11.80 -12.32 -0.05
N ILE A 168 10.73 -12.45 0.73
CA ILE A 168 10.83 -12.45 2.19
C ILE A 168 11.78 -13.55 2.67
N GLU A 169 11.63 -14.78 2.16
CA GLU A 169 12.52 -15.90 2.49
C GLU A 169 13.99 -15.58 2.16
N ALA A 170 14.25 -15.05 0.96
CA ALA A 170 15.59 -14.68 0.53
C ALA A 170 16.22 -13.60 1.44
N LEU A 171 15.47 -12.54 1.77
CA LEU A 171 15.97 -11.45 2.61
C LEU A 171 16.26 -11.92 4.04
N LEU A 172 15.42 -12.77 4.61
CA LEU A 172 15.66 -13.38 5.93
C LEU A 172 16.92 -14.25 5.92
N ALA A 173 17.19 -14.95 4.82
CA ALA A 173 18.36 -15.80 4.67
C ALA A 173 19.67 -15.02 4.47
N SER A 174 19.66 -13.93 3.70
CA SER A 174 20.90 -13.31 3.22
C SER A 174 21.23 -11.94 3.81
N MET A 175 20.25 -11.19 4.33
CA MET A 175 20.49 -9.82 4.74
C MET A 175 21.04 -9.77 6.16
N ARG A 176 22.29 -9.36 6.31
CA ARG A 176 22.97 -9.27 7.62
C ARG A 176 23.48 -7.85 7.82
N LYS A 177 23.55 -7.41 9.08
CA LYS A 177 24.30 -6.22 9.50
C LYS A 177 25.75 -6.44 9.07
N GLY A 178 26.28 -5.51 8.27
CA GLY A 178 27.68 -5.52 7.85
C GLY A 178 28.64 -5.29 9.01
#